data_AF-A0A1I7TBM8-F1
#
_entry.id   AF-A0A1I7TBM8-F1
#
_cell.length_a   1.000
_cell.length_b   1.000
_cell.length_c   1.000
_cell.angle_alpha   90.00
_cell.angle_beta   90.00
_cell.angle_gamma   90.00
#
_symmetry.space_group_name_H-M   'P 1'
#
loop_
_entity.id
_entity.type
_entity.pdbx_description
1 polymer ?
#
loop_
_entity_poly.entity_id
_entity_poly.type
_entity_poly.pdbx_seq_one_letter_code
_entity_poly.pdbx_strand_id
1 'polypeptide(L)'
;MPVLSTIVNGITEAVDTCVKTIKMKKGYKMTRIPAFPKVMGQAESFEVVTSTKGGRRLGLTLANESFDKVCPESLDFIRQRLRFWFAKYDGIMEYLEKPFPKNTIAVSYGDAYFQVGDSCAKFKEVNGAEGWLSYQNVSPNFLVTYFNKDDISFLAGITYFPSLYGKAKCYRSDRAGIYVATGSIESYPLDDRTKCERMTKLKIYGRFCSLAKKRVLVDASRKYVRHVEFDPIWKIYKYTECQECIVDSVTYKWKKTPEVDPSIKIAKQLQDLADNGTEISGTVKVFDTKGCLFTPEKRIVDLEKFMEENPSFNVHSKHAFIAKMVLGEEFKDRIGGEPAEEVEDAEESKPTTVIKATESLQVTEAAKPVEVAEIAEPEKRAISDDEAEPTKQEAFRTCGGSPTPSDSEIERLIQAKSSEENNVSDEEESSDESEDSENSDTSDAEDFERCEETSAEFDSEVDAEIVN
;
A
#
# COMPACT_ATOMS: atom_id res chain seq x y z
N MET A 1 -12.56 -46.79 -22.50
CA MET A 1 -12.44 -46.17 -21.17
C MET A 1 -11.92 -44.71 -21.14
N PRO A 2 -11.04 -44.20 -22.05
CA PRO A 2 -10.53 -42.82 -21.92
C PRO A 2 -11.60 -41.74 -22.15
N VAL A 3 -12.59 -42.00 -23.02
CA VAL A 3 -13.66 -41.03 -23.35
C VAL A 3 -14.53 -40.69 -22.13
N LEU A 4 -14.94 -41.69 -21.35
CA LEU A 4 -15.73 -41.49 -20.12
C LEU A 4 -14.97 -40.68 -19.08
N SER A 5 -13.67 -40.94 -18.90
CA SER A 5 -12.84 -40.16 -17.97
C SER A 5 -12.72 -38.70 -18.40
N THR A 6 -12.57 -38.44 -19.70
CA THR A 6 -12.48 -37.07 -20.23
C THR A 6 -13.80 -36.31 -20.02
N ILE A 7 -14.94 -36.95 -20.29
CA ILE A 7 -16.26 -36.34 -20.09
C ILE A 7 -16.51 -36.02 -18.61
N VAL A 8 -16.25 -36.98 -17.71
CA VAL A 8 -16.46 -36.78 -16.27
C VAL A 8 -15.56 -35.66 -15.72
N ASN A 9 -14.30 -35.60 -16.17
CA ASN A 9 -13.39 -34.52 -15.80
C ASN A 9 -13.88 -33.16 -16.30
N GLY A 10 -14.38 -33.08 -17.54
CA GLY A 10 -14.94 -31.86 -18.10
C GLY A 10 -16.17 -31.34 -17.33
N ILE A 11 -17.11 -32.22 -16.99
CA ILE A 11 -18.29 -31.86 -16.18
C ILE A 11 -17.86 -31.39 -14.78
N THR A 12 -16.95 -32.11 -14.14
CA THR A 12 -16.44 -31.75 -12.80
C THR A 12 -15.77 -30.38 -12.81
N GLU A 13 -14.97 -30.09 -13.84
CA GLU A 13 -14.31 -28.80 -14.01
C GLU A 13 -15.32 -27.66 -14.25
N ALA A 14 -16.35 -27.89 -15.07
CA ALA A 14 -17.40 -26.91 -15.33
C ALA A 14 -18.19 -26.56 -14.06
N VAL A 15 -18.63 -27.56 -13.30
CA VAL A 15 -19.36 -27.37 -12.03
C VAL A 15 -18.49 -26.64 -11.02
N ASP A 16 -17.23 -27.06 -10.84
CA ASP A 16 -16.27 -26.39 -9.95
C ASP A 16 -16.06 -24.91 -10.36
N THR A 17 -15.98 -24.64 -11.67
CA THR A 17 -15.84 -23.29 -12.21
C THR A 17 -17.04 -22.41 -11.88
N CYS A 18 -18.27 -22.92 -12.07
CA CYS A 18 -19.49 -22.21 -11.74
C CYS A 18 -19.57 -21.86 -10.25
N VAL A 19 -19.36 -22.84 -9.36
CA VAL A 19 -19.39 -22.64 -7.90
C VAL A 19 -18.37 -21.59 -7.46
N LYS A 20 -17.14 -21.69 -7.98
CA LYS A 20 -16.05 -20.74 -7.69
C LYS A 20 -16.37 -19.34 -8.20
N THR A 21 -16.98 -19.23 -9.38
CA THR A 21 -17.35 -17.95 -10.00
C THR A 21 -18.44 -17.24 -9.20
N ILE A 22 -19.45 -17.96 -8.74
CA ILE A 22 -20.48 -17.42 -7.83
C ILE A 22 -19.84 -16.94 -6.52
N LYS A 23 -18.91 -17.71 -5.96
CA LYS A 23 -18.19 -17.32 -4.74
C LYS A 23 -17.36 -16.05 -4.95
N MET A 24 -16.65 -15.94 -6.07
CA MET A 24 -15.92 -14.72 -6.46
C MET A 24 -16.86 -13.53 -6.60
N LYS A 25 -18.05 -13.71 -7.20
CA LYS A 25 -19.04 -12.65 -7.36
C LYS A 25 -19.57 -12.13 -6.02
N LYS A 26 -19.79 -13.02 -5.05
CA LYS A 26 -20.17 -12.66 -3.68
C LYS A 26 -19.05 -11.94 -2.92
N GLY A 27 -17.80 -12.16 -3.34
CA GLY A 27 -16.61 -11.66 -2.67
C GLY A 27 -16.24 -12.48 -1.44
N TYR A 28 -15.02 -12.26 -0.95
CA TYR A 28 -14.52 -12.90 0.26
C TYR A 28 -14.26 -11.85 1.33
N LYS A 29 -14.50 -12.23 2.59
CA LYS A 29 -14.23 -11.38 3.74
C LYS A 29 -12.72 -11.32 4.00
N MET A 30 -12.27 -10.18 4.50
CA MET A 30 -10.94 -10.03 5.07
C MET A 30 -10.89 -10.72 6.44
N THR A 31 -9.76 -11.34 6.76
CA THR A 31 -9.56 -12.20 7.93
C THR A 31 -8.19 -11.96 8.56
N ARG A 32 -8.03 -12.30 9.84
CA ARG A 32 -6.73 -12.24 10.54
C ARG A 32 -5.90 -13.52 10.37
N ILE A 33 -6.53 -14.60 9.89
CA ILE A 33 -5.89 -15.91 9.70
C ILE A 33 -6.05 -16.26 8.22
N PRO A 34 -4.97 -16.61 7.51
CA PRO A 34 -5.04 -16.94 6.09
C PRO A 34 -5.89 -18.20 5.87
N ALA A 35 -6.85 -18.13 4.94
CA ALA A 35 -7.69 -19.26 4.56
C ALA A 35 -7.05 -20.05 3.42
N PHE A 36 -6.25 -21.07 3.76
CA PHE A 36 -5.52 -21.89 2.80
C PHE A 36 -6.38 -22.99 2.14
N PRO A 37 -6.10 -23.34 0.88
CA PRO A 37 -6.72 -24.49 0.24
C PRO A 37 -6.21 -25.81 0.86
N LYS A 38 -7.03 -26.87 0.79
CA LYS A 38 -6.73 -28.18 1.39
C LYS A 38 -5.38 -28.78 0.94
N VAL A 39 -4.94 -28.47 -0.28
CA VAL A 39 -3.64 -28.93 -0.81
C VAL A 39 -2.45 -28.46 0.05
N MET A 40 -2.58 -27.36 0.79
CA MET A 40 -1.52 -26.88 1.68
C MET A 40 -1.20 -27.86 2.82
N GLY A 41 -2.08 -28.80 3.13
CA GLY A 41 -1.77 -29.91 4.05
C GLY A 41 -0.76 -30.91 3.48
N GLN A 42 -0.30 -30.74 2.25
CA GLN A 42 0.77 -31.52 1.60
C GLN A 42 2.10 -30.77 1.55
N ALA A 43 2.19 -29.57 2.14
CA ALA A 43 3.43 -28.79 2.16
C ALA A 43 4.52 -29.52 2.96
N GLU A 44 5.69 -29.72 2.33
CA GLU A 44 6.85 -30.33 2.96
C GLU A 44 8.01 -29.35 3.14
N SER A 45 8.23 -28.46 2.16
CA SER A 45 9.31 -27.50 2.20
C SER A 45 8.91 -26.12 1.69
N PHE A 46 9.73 -25.13 2.04
CA PHE A 46 9.55 -23.75 1.61
C PHE A 46 10.88 -23.18 1.12
N GLU A 47 10.95 -22.93 -0.18
CA GLU A 47 12.13 -22.33 -0.82
C GLU A 47 11.94 -20.83 -0.96
N VAL A 48 13.02 -20.07 -0.79
CA VAL A 48 13.01 -18.63 -0.99
C VAL A 48 14.05 -18.22 -2.01
N VAL A 49 13.60 -17.42 -2.98
CA VAL A 49 14.46 -16.82 -3.99
C VAL A 49 14.74 -15.37 -3.60
N THR A 50 16.02 -15.06 -3.48
CA THR A 50 16.53 -13.73 -3.14
C THR A 50 16.96 -12.97 -4.38
N SER A 51 16.77 -11.66 -4.40
CA SER A 51 17.32 -10.84 -5.48
C SER A 51 18.84 -10.66 -5.33
N THR A 52 19.54 -10.34 -6.43
CA THR A 52 20.98 -10.00 -6.40
C THR A 52 21.30 -8.80 -5.51
N LYS A 53 20.35 -7.88 -5.32
CA LYS A 53 20.47 -6.72 -4.42
C LYS A 53 20.09 -7.06 -2.96
N GLY A 54 19.93 -8.33 -2.64
CA GLY A 54 19.38 -8.79 -1.38
C GLY A 54 17.85 -8.74 -1.35
N GLY A 55 17.27 -9.28 -0.28
CA GLY A 55 15.83 -9.32 -0.05
C GLY A 55 15.14 -10.54 -0.65
N ARG A 56 14.27 -11.15 0.18
CA ARG A 56 13.47 -12.34 -0.16
C ARG A 56 12.25 -11.91 -0.98
N ARG A 57 12.21 -12.18 -2.29
CA ARG A 57 11.17 -11.63 -3.20
C ARG A 57 10.11 -12.63 -3.61
N LEU A 58 10.51 -13.89 -3.72
CA LEU A 58 9.66 -14.99 -4.17
C LEU A 58 9.86 -16.16 -3.22
N GLY A 59 8.77 -16.84 -2.85
CA GLY A 59 8.79 -18.06 -2.07
C GLY A 59 7.93 -19.14 -2.71
N LEU A 60 8.46 -20.36 -2.79
CA LEU A 60 7.77 -21.52 -3.31
C LEU A 60 7.46 -22.47 -2.15
N THR A 61 6.20 -22.86 -2.02
CA THR A 61 5.82 -23.97 -1.14
C THR A 61 5.74 -25.24 -1.97
N LEU A 62 6.55 -26.23 -1.61
CA LEU A 62 6.65 -27.49 -2.33
C LEU A 62 5.99 -28.59 -1.52
N ALA A 63 5.27 -29.46 -2.22
CA ALA A 63 4.87 -30.76 -1.69
C ALA A 63 6.00 -31.78 -1.90
N ASN A 64 5.75 -33.04 -1.54
CA ASN A 64 6.65 -34.14 -1.89
C ASN A 64 7.00 -34.13 -3.39
N GLU A 65 8.22 -34.52 -3.76
CA GLU A 65 8.62 -34.63 -5.17
C GLU A 65 7.74 -35.60 -5.98
N SER A 66 7.15 -36.60 -5.32
CA SER A 66 6.18 -37.51 -5.94
C SER A 66 4.79 -36.90 -6.14
N PHE A 67 4.55 -35.67 -5.66
CA PHE A 67 3.28 -34.97 -5.82
C PHE A 67 3.18 -34.35 -7.22
N ASP A 68 2.46 -35.02 -8.11
CA ASP A 68 2.33 -34.69 -9.53
C ASP A 68 0.94 -34.12 -9.90
N LYS A 69 0.16 -33.70 -8.90
CA LYS A 69 -1.24 -33.29 -9.10
C LYS A 69 -1.42 -31.84 -9.56
N VAL A 70 -0.37 -31.03 -9.56
CA VAL A 70 -0.44 -29.61 -9.96
C VAL A 70 -0.49 -29.48 -11.47
N CYS A 71 -1.40 -28.64 -11.97
CA CYS A 71 -1.53 -28.33 -13.40
C CYS A 71 -0.34 -27.46 -13.86
N PRO A 72 0.50 -27.94 -14.81
CA PRO A 72 1.65 -27.20 -15.32
C PRO A 72 1.29 -25.85 -15.93
N GLU A 73 0.14 -25.75 -16.60
CA GLU A 73 -0.33 -24.49 -17.20
C GLU A 73 -0.65 -23.44 -16.13
N SER A 74 -1.06 -23.86 -14.93
CA SER A 74 -1.31 -22.94 -13.82
C SER A 74 0.00 -22.42 -13.23
N LEU A 75 1.05 -23.26 -13.19
CA LEU A 75 2.40 -22.85 -12.80
C LEU A 75 3.00 -21.90 -13.83
N ASP A 76 2.84 -22.19 -15.12
CA ASP A 76 3.36 -21.33 -16.17
C ASP A 76 2.63 -19.98 -16.23
N PHE A 77 1.30 -19.96 -16.02
CA PHE A 77 0.52 -18.74 -15.89
C PHE A 77 1.10 -17.78 -14.83
N ILE A 78 1.33 -18.28 -13.60
CA ILE A 78 1.87 -17.43 -12.54
C ILE A 78 3.33 -17.08 -12.82
N ARG A 79 4.13 -17.99 -13.37
CA ARG A 79 5.53 -17.72 -13.75
C ARG A 79 5.63 -16.58 -14.75
N GLN A 80 4.83 -16.61 -15.83
CA GLN A 80 4.80 -15.53 -16.82
C GLN A 80 4.38 -14.19 -16.19
N ARG A 81 3.42 -14.22 -15.26
CA ARG A 81 3.01 -13.01 -14.54
C ARG A 81 4.12 -12.43 -13.67
N LEU A 82 4.88 -13.29 -13.01
CA LEU A 82 6.03 -12.90 -12.20
C LEU A 82 7.18 -12.34 -13.05
N ARG A 83 7.40 -12.85 -14.26
CA ARG A 83 8.41 -12.28 -15.19
C ARG A 83 8.10 -10.83 -15.51
N PHE A 84 6.83 -10.52 -15.77
CA PHE A 84 6.39 -9.14 -15.97
C PHE A 84 6.57 -8.29 -14.71
N TRP A 85 6.20 -8.82 -13.54
CA TRP A 85 6.31 -8.09 -12.27
C TRP A 85 7.76 -7.81 -11.86
N PHE A 86 8.65 -8.77 -12.09
CA PHE A 86 10.05 -8.72 -11.69
C PHE A 86 11.00 -8.39 -12.83
N ALA A 87 10.52 -7.84 -13.95
CA ALA A 87 11.35 -7.54 -15.12
C ALA A 87 12.54 -6.60 -14.87
N LYS A 88 12.57 -5.88 -13.74
CA LYS A 88 13.71 -5.02 -13.31
C LYS A 88 14.67 -5.71 -12.32
N TYR A 89 14.49 -7.00 -12.05
CA TYR A 89 15.25 -7.77 -11.06
C TYR A 89 15.95 -8.96 -11.70
N ASP A 90 17.13 -8.73 -12.27
CA ASP A 90 17.87 -9.71 -13.09
C ASP A 90 18.01 -11.09 -12.42
N GLY A 91 18.36 -11.14 -11.13
CA GLY A 91 18.49 -12.41 -10.41
C GLY A 91 17.19 -13.19 -10.23
N ILE A 92 16.06 -12.48 -10.12
CA ILE A 92 14.74 -13.14 -10.09
C ILE A 92 14.33 -13.55 -11.51
N MET A 93 14.65 -12.74 -12.52
CA MET A 93 14.38 -13.06 -13.92
C MET A 93 15.11 -14.32 -14.37
N GLU A 94 16.39 -14.48 -14.02
CA GLU A 94 17.17 -15.69 -14.30
C GLU A 94 16.51 -16.93 -13.70
N TYR A 95 16.00 -16.82 -12.46
CA TYR A 95 15.26 -17.91 -11.82
C TYR A 95 13.97 -18.25 -12.58
N LEU A 96 13.23 -17.23 -13.04
CA LEU A 96 11.95 -17.40 -13.74
C LEU A 96 12.10 -17.86 -15.20
N GLU A 97 13.31 -17.93 -15.76
CA GLU A 97 13.56 -18.58 -17.05
C GLU A 97 13.26 -20.08 -17.01
N LYS A 98 13.50 -20.71 -15.86
CA LYS A 98 13.22 -22.13 -15.65
C LYS A 98 11.77 -22.34 -15.23
N PRO A 99 11.10 -23.42 -15.67
CA PRO A 99 9.81 -23.80 -15.13
C PRO A 99 9.89 -24.04 -13.62
N PHE A 100 8.82 -23.73 -12.88
CA PHE A 100 8.75 -24.10 -11.47
C PHE A 100 8.71 -25.63 -11.30
N PRO A 101 9.19 -26.14 -10.15
CA PRO A 101 9.03 -27.56 -9.80
C PRO A 101 7.56 -27.99 -9.88
N LYS A 102 7.29 -29.19 -10.43
CA LYS A 102 5.93 -29.69 -10.65
C LYS A 102 5.13 -29.89 -9.36
N ASN A 103 5.82 -30.11 -8.24
CA ASN A 103 5.26 -30.22 -6.89
C ASN A 103 5.04 -28.86 -6.20
N THR A 104 5.14 -27.73 -6.92
CA THR A 104 4.89 -26.39 -6.35
C THR A 104 3.40 -26.18 -6.11
N ILE A 105 2.99 -26.12 -4.85
CA ILE A 105 1.57 -25.98 -4.44
C ILE A 105 1.18 -24.56 -4.01
N ALA A 106 2.16 -23.68 -3.79
CA ALA A 106 1.93 -22.24 -3.62
C ALA A 106 3.14 -21.41 -4.05
N VAL A 107 2.87 -20.19 -4.54
CA VAL A 107 3.85 -19.21 -4.98
C VAL A 107 3.55 -17.88 -4.30
N SER A 108 4.40 -17.43 -3.38
CA SER A 108 4.24 -16.17 -2.65
C SER A 108 5.23 -15.13 -3.15
N TYR A 109 4.78 -13.90 -3.41
CA TYR A 109 5.66 -12.81 -3.81
C TYR A 109 5.26 -11.50 -3.11
N GLY A 110 6.27 -10.80 -2.61
CA GLY A 110 6.09 -9.54 -1.88
C GLY A 110 5.92 -8.35 -2.81
N ASP A 111 5.18 -7.35 -2.36
CA ASP A 111 5.13 -6.05 -3.03
C ASP A 111 6.40 -5.22 -2.74
N ALA A 112 6.48 -4.01 -3.29
CA ALA A 112 7.51 -3.05 -2.93
C ALA A 112 7.60 -2.88 -1.40
N TYR A 113 8.82 -2.79 -0.87
CA TYR A 113 9.10 -2.67 0.58
C TYR A 113 8.68 -3.85 1.47
N PHE A 114 8.21 -4.95 0.88
CA PHE A 114 7.95 -6.19 1.60
C PHE A 114 8.82 -7.33 1.09
N GLN A 115 9.18 -8.21 2.01
CA GLN A 115 9.91 -9.44 1.77
C GLN A 115 9.04 -10.64 2.11
N VAL A 116 9.23 -11.72 1.36
CA VAL A 116 8.64 -13.01 1.70
C VAL A 116 9.28 -13.51 3.00
N GLY A 117 8.43 -13.90 3.94
CA GLY A 117 8.81 -14.43 5.24
C GLY A 117 9.30 -15.86 5.18
N ASP A 118 9.23 -16.54 6.31
CA ASP A 118 9.64 -17.92 6.59
C ASP A 118 8.63 -18.97 6.10
N SER A 119 7.43 -18.57 5.66
CA SER A 119 6.43 -19.48 5.11
C SER A 119 5.53 -18.79 4.09
N CYS A 120 4.71 -19.60 3.41
CA CYS A 120 3.63 -19.15 2.55
C CYS A 120 2.77 -18.06 3.21
N ALA A 121 2.41 -17.02 2.45
CA ALA A 121 1.60 -15.87 2.87
C ALA A 121 2.12 -15.07 4.09
N LYS A 122 3.33 -15.33 4.57
CA LYS A 122 4.00 -14.45 5.53
C LYS A 122 4.83 -13.43 4.77
N PHE A 123 4.66 -12.16 5.13
CA PHE A 123 5.42 -11.06 4.56
C PHE A 123 5.98 -10.21 5.69
N LYS A 124 7.19 -9.68 5.49
CA LYS A 124 7.90 -8.82 6.44
C LYS A 124 8.21 -7.50 5.78
N GLU A 125 7.91 -6.41 6.45
CA GLU A 125 8.31 -5.07 6.00
C GLU A 125 9.84 -4.93 6.10
N VAL A 126 10.46 -4.31 5.10
CA VAL A 126 11.93 -4.29 4.92
C VAL A 126 12.65 -3.52 6.04
N ASN A 127 12.04 -2.47 6.58
CA ASN A 127 12.61 -1.55 7.56
C ASN A 127 12.19 -1.87 9.01
N GLY A 128 11.48 -2.98 9.23
CA GLY A 128 11.00 -3.36 10.56
C GLY A 128 9.86 -2.51 11.09
N ALA A 129 9.05 -1.88 10.22
CA ALA A 129 7.88 -1.14 10.66
C ALA A 129 6.88 -2.06 11.40
N GLU A 130 6.39 -1.59 12.55
CA GLU A 130 5.35 -2.28 13.30
C GLU A 130 3.99 -2.16 12.62
N GLY A 131 3.24 -3.26 12.65
CA GLY A 131 1.91 -3.39 12.06
C GLY A 131 1.44 -4.83 12.15
N TRP A 132 0.26 -5.11 11.61
CA TRP A 132 -0.32 -6.45 11.67
C TRP A 132 -0.84 -6.89 10.29
N LEU A 133 -0.79 -8.20 10.04
CA LEU A 133 -1.20 -8.76 8.75
C LEU A 133 -2.69 -9.13 8.74
N SER A 134 -3.32 -8.91 7.59
CA SER A 134 -4.66 -9.41 7.29
C SER A 134 -4.69 -10.05 5.91
N TYR A 135 -5.71 -10.87 5.67
CA TYR A 135 -5.74 -11.82 4.57
C TYR A 135 -7.10 -11.78 3.90
N GLN A 136 -7.12 -11.70 2.57
CA GLN A 136 -8.35 -11.78 1.78
C GLN A 136 -8.13 -12.66 0.56
N ASN A 137 -8.91 -13.73 0.44
CA ASN A 137 -8.98 -14.46 -0.82
C ASN A 137 -9.66 -13.57 -1.86
N VAL A 138 -9.15 -13.51 -3.08
CA VAL A 138 -9.84 -12.78 -4.16
C VAL A 138 -10.38 -13.78 -5.18
N SER A 139 -9.71 -14.91 -5.31
CA SER A 139 -10.21 -16.09 -6.00
C SER A 139 -9.91 -17.34 -5.17
N PRO A 140 -10.40 -18.52 -5.60
CA PRO A 140 -9.98 -19.79 -5.01
C PRO A 140 -8.49 -20.09 -5.17
N ASN A 141 -7.84 -19.40 -6.12
CA ASN A 141 -6.47 -19.65 -6.55
C ASN A 141 -5.49 -18.58 -6.06
N PHE A 142 -5.92 -17.51 -5.39
CA PHE A 142 -4.96 -16.64 -4.73
C PHE A 142 -5.52 -15.85 -3.54
N LEU A 143 -4.59 -15.58 -2.63
CA LEU A 143 -4.74 -14.85 -1.39
C LEU A 143 -3.93 -13.56 -1.47
N VAL A 144 -4.54 -12.44 -1.10
CA VAL A 144 -3.87 -11.16 -0.90
C VAL A 144 -3.58 -11.00 0.58
N THR A 145 -2.35 -10.58 0.90
CA THR A 145 -1.96 -10.24 2.26
C THR A 145 -1.73 -8.75 2.36
N TYR A 146 -2.35 -8.14 3.37
CA TYR A 146 -2.24 -6.72 3.65
C TYR A 146 -1.45 -6.49 4.93
N PHE A 147 -0.59 -5.50 4.92
CA PHE A 147 0.06 -4.95 6.10
C PHE A 147 -0.77 -3.74 6.58
N ASN A 148 -1.26 -3.80 7.82
CA ASN A 148 -2.10 -2.76 8.39
C ASN A 148 -1.30 -1.93 9.38
N LYS A 149 -1.28 -0.62 9.15
CA LYS A 149 -0.59 0.36 10.00
C LYS A 149 -1.37 1.67 9.95
N ASP A 150 -1.61 2.28 11.11
CA ASP A 150 -2.32 3.57 11.25
C ASP A 150 -3.69 3.59 10.53
N ASP A 151 -4.48 2.53 10.70
CA ASP A 151 -5.77 2.28 10.02
C ASP A 151 -5.72 2.23 8.48
N ILE A 152 -4.52 2.19 7.89
CA ILE A 152 -4.30 2.01 6.46
C ILE A 152 -3.81 0.59 6.20
N SER A 153 -4.47 -0.09 5.26
CA SER A 153 -4.05 -1.38 4.73
C SER A 153 -3.23 -1.18 3.45
N PHE A 154 -2.01 -1.68 3.47
CA PHE A 154 -1.06 -1.68 2.37
C PHE A 154 -0.92 -3.09 1.80
N LEU A 155 -0.51 -3.22 0.54
CA LEU A 155 -0.28 -4.52 -0.08
C LEU A 155 1.06 -5.05 0.43
N ALA A 156 1.04 -6.13 1.20
CA ALA A 156 2.28 -6.79 1.62
C ALA A 156 2.75 -7.78 0.55
N GLY A 157 1.81 -8.49 -0.07
CA GLY A 157 2.12 -9.45 -1.12
C GLY A 157 0.93 -10.31 -1.52
N ILE A 158 1.18 -11.20 -2.46
CA ILE A 158 0.19 -12.12 -3.02
C ILE A 158 0.73 -13.54 -2.93
N THR A 159 -0.15 -14.46 -2.59
CA THR A 159 0.11 -15.90 -2.61
C THR A 159 -0.83 -16.56 -3.60
N TYR A 160 -0.28 -17.11 -4.67
CA TYR A 160 -1.01 -17.88 -5.69
C TYR A 160 -0.95 -19.38 -5.36
N PHE A 161 -2.08 -20.06 -5.49
CA PHE A 161 -2.26 -21.50 -5.35
C PHE A 161 -2.57 -22.09 -6.73
N PRO A 162 -1.58 -22.70 -7.39
CA PRO A 162 -1.78 -23.34 -8.68
C PRO A 162 -2.94 -24.34 -8.66
N SER A 163 -3.71 -24.38 -9.75
CA SER A 163 -4.81 -25.32 -9.91
C SER A 163 -4.29 -26.75 -9.96
N LEU A 164 -5.05 -27.69 -9.40
CA LEU A 164 -4.77 -29.12 -9.56
C LEU A 164 -5.38 -29.64 -10.87
N TYR A 165 -4.89 -30.77 -11.38
CA TYR A 165 -5.51 -31.44 -12.53
C TYR A 165 -7.01 -31.69 -12.30
N GLY A 166 -7.82 -31.43 -13.33
CA GLY A 166 -9.28 -31.58 -13.29
C GLY A 166 -10.01 -30.61 -12.35
N LYS A 167 -9.34 -29.54 -11.88
CA LYS A 167 -9.96 -28.44 -11.13
C LYS A 167 -10.08 -27.20 -11.98
N ALA A 168 -11.07 -26.37 -11.65
CA ALA A 168 -11.35 -25.14 -12.39
C ALA A 168 -10.13 -24.23 -12.50
N LYS A 169 -9.78 -23.90 -13.74
CA LYS A 169 -8.73 -22.95 -14.10
C LYS A 169 -9.35 -21.55 -14.20
N CYS A 170 -9.24 -20.74 -13.15
CA CYS A 170 -9.84 -19.40 -13.10
C CYS A 170 -8.95 -18.28 -13.69
N TYR A 171 -8.06 -18.58 -14.64
CA TYR A 171 -6.96 -17.68 -15.05
C TYR A 171 -7.36 -16.25 -15.42
N ARG A 172 -8.47 -16.06 -16.15
CA ARG A 172 -8.94 -14.71 -16.54
C ARG A 172 -9.42 -13.92 -15.32
N SER A 173 -10.12 -14.58 -14.40
CA SER A 173 -10.55 -14.00 -13.14
C SER A 173 -9.38 -13.76 -12.20
N ASP A 174 -8.40 -14.68 -12.16
CA ASP A 174 -7.18 -14.51 -11.37
C ASP A 174 -6.37 -13.32 -11.86
N ARG A 175 -6.17 -13.19 -13.17
CA ARG A 175 -5.46 -12.05 -13.78
C ARG A 175 -6.14 -10.73 -13.45
N ALA A 176 -7.47 -10.66 -13.60
CA ALA A 176 -8.22 -9.45 -13.30
C ALA A 176 -8.23 -9.15 -11.79
N GLY A 177 -8.37 -10.19 -10.95
CA GLY A 177 -8.31 -10.06 -9.50
C GLY A 177 -6.96 -9.55 -9.02
N ILE A 178 -5.85 -10.06 -9.56
CA ILE A 178 -4.50 -9.56 -9.25
C ILE A 178 -4.40 -8.09 -9.65
N TYR A 179 -4.83 -7.73 -10.86
CA TYR A 179 -4.82 -6.34 -11.32
C TYR A 179 -5.61 -5.41 -10.39
N VAL A 180 -6.85 -5.75 -10.06
CA VAL A 180 -7.71 -4.96 -9.15
C VAL A 180 -7.11 -4.91 -7.74
N ALA A 181 -6.61 -6.02 -7.21
CA ALA A 181 -5.97 -6.06 -5.90
C ALA A 181 -4.76 -5.12 -5.85
N THR A 182 -3.83 -5.22 -6.80
CA THR A 182 -2.66 -4.33 -6.85
C THR A 182 -3.03 -2.87 -7.11
N GLY A 183 -4.07 -2.62 -7.90
CA GLY A 183 -4.49 -1.26 -8.26
C GLY A 183 -5.25 -0.54 -7.16
N SER A 184 -6.04 -1.27 -6.36
CA SER A 184 -6.99 -0.70 -5.38
C SER A 184 -6.37 -0.32 -4.03
N ILE A 185 -5.08 -0.59 -3.83
CA ILE A 185 -4.41 -0.40 -2.53
C ILE A 185 -3.54 0.86 -2.54
N GLU A 186 -3.42 1.51 -1.38
CA GLU A 186 -2.52 2.65 -1.18
C GLU A 186 -1.07 2.22 -1.36
N SER A 187 -0.23 3.14 -1.85
CA SER A 187 1.21 2.91 -1.90
C SER A 187 1.78 2.81 -0.49
N TYR A 188 2.79 1.95 -0.31
CA TYR A 188 3.59 1.89 0.91
C TYR A 188 5.07 2.18 0.57
N PRO A 189 5.77 3.03 1.33
CA PRO A 189 5.21 3.98 2.29
C PRO A 189 4.14 4.89 1.67
N LEU A 190 3.30 5.48 2.52
CA LEU A 190 2.25 6.37 2.04
C LEU A 190 2.89 7.56 1.31
N ASP A 191 2.42 7.82 0.10
CA ASP A 191 2.98 8.85 -0.78
C ASP A 191 1.85 9.54 -1.55
N ASP A 192 2.16 10.70 -2.15
CA ASP A 192 1.23 11.45 -2.97
C ASP A 192 0.80 10.63 -4.19
N ARG A 193 -0.44 10.12 -4.14
CA ARG A 193 -0.99 9.32 -5.23
C ARG A 193 -1.05 10.06 -6.56
N THR A 194 -0.96 11.39 -6.59
CA THR A 194 -0.92 12.14 -7.87
C THR A 194 0.41 12.00 -8.60
N LYS A 195 1.49 11.69 -7.87
CA LYS A 195 2.85 11.54 -8.39
C LYS A 195 3.24 10.09 -8.64
N CYS A 196 2.49 9.13 -8.12
CA CYS A 196 2.82 7.71 -8.28
C CYS A 196 2.70 7.28 -9.75
N GLU A 197 3.47 6.25 -10.13
CA GLU A 197 3.49 5.74 -11.51
C GLU A 197 2.10 5.29 -12.00
N ARG A 198 1.31 4.68 -11.11
CA ARG A 198 -0.06 4.24 -11.40
C ARG A 198 -0.95 5.40 -11.86
N MET A 199 -0.87 6.54 -11.20
CA MET A 199 -1.65 7.72 -11.60
C MET A 199 -1.04 8.40 -12.82
N THR A 200 0.27 8.63 -12.84
CA THR A 200 0.91 9.41 -13.91
C THR A 200 0.83 8.70 -15.27
N LYS A 201 1.07 7.39 -15.31
CA LYS A 201 1.07 6.59 -16.54
C LYS A 201 -0.27 5.94 -16.86
N LEU A 202 -0.86 5.26 -15.88
CA LEU A 202 -2.07 4.44 -16.12
C LEU A 202 -3.36 5.20 -15.82
N LYS A 203 -3.28 6.40 -15.23
CA LYS A 203 -4.43 7.17 -14.77
C LYS A 203 -5.35 6.35 -13.87
N ILE A 204 -4.76 5.50 -13.01
CA ILE A 204 -5.50 4.72 -12.01
C ILE A 204 -4.96 4.97 -10.61
N TYR A 205 -5.82 4.85 -9.61
CA TYR A 205 -5.41 4.86 -8.20
C TYR A 205 -6.33 3.99 -7.34
N GLY A 206 -5.83 3.59 -6.18
CA GLY A 206 -6.59 2.87 -5.17
C GLY A 206 -7.08 3.79 -4.08
N ARG A 207 -8.22 3.47 -3.46
CA ARG A 207 -8.67 4.10 -2.20
C ARG A 207 -9.74 3.26 -1.52
N PHE A 208 -10.02 3.55 -0.25
CA PHE A 208 -11.25 3.11 0.40
C PHE A 208 -12.42 4.03 -0.02
N CYS A 209 -13.53 3.43 -0.43
CA CYS A 209 -14.78 4.13 -0.74
C CYS A 209 -15.85 3.74 0.28
N SER A 210 -16.36 4.73 0.99
CA SER A 210 -17.38 4.60 2.03
C SER A 210 -18.74 4.21 1.45
N LEU A 211 -19.08 4.70 0.26
CA LEU A 211 -20.31 4.31 -0.46
C LEU A 211 -20.27 2.85 -0.89
N ALA A 212 -19.14 2.38 -1.41
CA ALA A 212 -18.94 0.99 -1.80
C ALA A 212 -18.61 0.06 -0.62
N LYS A 213 -18.27 0.64 0.54
CA LYS A 213 -17.82 -0.05 1.77
C LYS A 213 -16.66 -1.02 1.54
N LYS A 214 -15.78 -0.70 0.57
CA LYS A 214 -14.63 -1.53 0.19
C LYS A 214 -13.52 -0.69 -0.44
N ARG A 215 -12.33 -1.27 -0.57
CA ARG A 215 -11.27 -0.72 -1.41
C ARG A 215 -11.67 -0.85 -2.88
N VAL A 216 -11.48 0.23 -3.62
CA VAL A 216 -11.86 0.34 -5.03
C VAL A 216 -10.64 0.72 -5.86
N LEU A 217 -10.56 0.14 -7.06
CA LEU A 217 -9.69 0.64 -8.11
C LEU A 217 -10.46 1.73 -8.85
N VAL A 218 -9.88 2.91 -8.96
CA VAL A 218 -10.47 4.07 -9.63
C VAL A 218 -9.73 4.34 -10.93
N ASP A 219 -10.46 4.35 -12.03
CA ASP A 219 -10.03 4.81 -13.35
C ASP A 219 -10.29 6.31 -13.48
N ALA A 220 -9.22 7.09 -13.68
CA ALA A 220 -9.19 8.52 -13.88
C ALA A 220 -8.69 8.92 -15.29
N SER A 221 -8.72 8.00 -16.25
CA SER A 221 -8.33 8.27 -17.64
C SER A 221 -9.33 9.15 -18.39
N ARG A 222 -10.56 9.27 -17.88
CA ARG A 222 -11.65 10.05 -18.49
C ARG A 222 -11.99 11.28 -17.68
N LYS A 223 -12.88 12.11 -18.23
CA LYS A 223 -13.41 13.33 -17.58
C LYS A 223 -13.97 13.07 -16.18
N TYR A 224 -14.64 11.94 -15.99
CA TYR A 224 -15.17 11.52 -14.69
C TYR A 224 -14.50 10.22 -14.25
N VAL A 225 -14.13 10.18 -12.97
CA VAL A 225 -13.52 8.99 -12.38
C VAL A 225 -14.57 7.91 -12.15
N ARG A 226 -14.18 6.64 -12.34
CA ARG A 226 -15.08 5.49 -12.24
C ARG A 226 -14.43 4.35 -11.46
N HIS A 227 -15.21 3.65 -10.66
CA HIS A 227 -14.78 2.37 -10.10
C HIS A 227 -14.59 1.37 -11.22
N VAL A 228 -13.54 0.56 -11.12
CA VAL A 228 -13.28 -0.58 -12.00
C VAL A 228 -13.52 -1.84 -11.19
N GLU A 229 -14.53 -2.61 -11.58
CA GLU A 229 -14.85 -3.89 -10.96
C GLU A 229 -14.82 -4.99 -12.02
N PHE A 230 -14.25 -6.16 -11.70
CA PHE A 230 -14.29 -7.29 -12.61
C PHE A 230 -15.51 -8.16 -12.30
N ASP A 231 -16.33 -8.44 -13.32
CA ASP A 231 -17.42 -9.41 -13.20
C ASP A 231 -16.92 -10.82 -13.57
N PRO A 232 -16.80 -11.75 -12.62
CA PRO A 232 -16.22 -13.06 -12.89
C PRO A 232 -17.16 -13.96 -13.70
N ILE A 233 -18.47 -13.68 -13.75
CA ILE A 233 -19.46 -14.46 -14.53
C ILE A 233 -19.29 -14.13 -16.01
N TRP A 234 -19.36 -12.84 -16.34
CA TRP A 234 -19.29 -12.34 -17.71
C TRP A 234 -17.86 -12.14 -18.21
N LYS A 235 -16.87 -12.23 -17.32
CA LYS A 235 -15.44 -12.05 -17.59
C LYS A 235 -15.12 -10.68 -18.21
N ILE A 236 -15.85 -9.64 -17.81
CA ILE A 236 -15.72 -8.26 -18.29
C ILE A 236 -15.47 -7.29 -17.12
N TYR A 237 -14.84 -6.16 -17.41
CA TYR A 237 -14.75 -5.04 -16.47
C TYR A 237 -16.02 -4.19 -16.53
N LYS A 238 -16.56 -3.87 -15.37
CA LYS A 238 -17.66 -2.94 -15.14
C LYS A 238 -17.08 -1.62 -14.63
N TYR A 239 -17.59 -0.52 -15.18
CA TYR A 239 -17.19 0.82 -14.82
C TYR A 239 -18.38 1.54 -14.20
N THR A 240 -18.26 1.95 -12.94
CA THR A 240 -19.37 2.54 -12.19
C THR A 240 -18.96 3.90 -11.65
N GLU A 241 -19.71 4.94 -11.98
CA GLU A 241 -19.50 6.28 -11.43
C GLU A 241 -19.82 6.29 -9.93
N CYS A 242 -19.02 7.02 -9.15
CA CYS A 242 -19.21 7.13 -7.72
C CYS A 242 -18.99 8.56 -7.26
N GLN A 243 -20.00 9.15 -6.63
CA GLN A 243 -19.99 10.56 -6.20
C GLN A 243 -18.84 10.83 -5.21
N GLU A 244 -18.60 9.93 -4.27
CA GLU A 244 -17.50 10.07 -3.31
C GLU A 244 -16.12 10.09 -3.99
N CYS A 245 -15.93 9.25 -5.01
CA CYS A 245 -14.68 9.22 -5.76
C CYS A 245 -14.53 10.42 -6.68
N ILE A 246 -15.62 10.93 -7.27
CA ILE A 246 -15.61 12.17 -8.05
C ILE A 246 -15.19 13.35 -7.16
N VAL A 247 -15.84 13.54 -6.01
CA VAL A 247 -15.53 14.63 -5.07
C VAL A 247 -14.08 14.52 -4.61
N ASP A 248 -13.63 13.34 -4.20
CA ASP A 248 -12.25 13.10 -3.79
C ASP A 248 -11.26 13.40 -4.93
N SER A 249 -11.54 12.99 -6.17
CA SER A 249 -10.62 13.25 -7.28
C SER A 249 -10.36 14.74 -7.54
N VAL A 250 -11.33 15.62 -7.26
CA VAL A 250 -11.20 17.07 -7.46
C VAL A 250 -10.78 17.82 -6.20
N THR A 251 -11.04 17.27 -5.01
CA THR A 251 -10.71 17.91 -3.73
C THR A 251 -9.45 17.36 -3.08
N TYR A 252 -8.88 16.28 -3.60
CA TYR A 252 -7.70 15.65 -3.05
C TYR A 252 -6.53 16.63 -2.97
N LYS A 253 -6.00 16.77 -1.76
CA LYS A 253 -4.78 17.50 -1.46
C LYS A 253 -3.90 16.58 -0.63
N TRP A 254 -2.73 16.25 -1.17
CA TRP A 254 -1.73 15.53 -0.41
C TRP A 254 -1.31 16.36 0.80
N LYS A 255 -1.59 15.85 1.99
CA LYS A 255 -1.01 16.36 3.23
C LYS A 255 0.12 15.40 3.56
N LYS A 256 1.36 15.83 3.32
CA LYS A 256 2.52 15.11 3.85
C LYS A 256 2.25 15.00 5.35
N THR A 257 2.10 13.77 5.88
CA THR A 257 2.14 13.58 7.33
C THR A 257 3.39 14.29 7.80
N PRO A 258 3.28 15.24 8.77
CA PRO A 258 4.45 15.93 9.27
C PRO A 258 5.45 14.84 9.60
N GLU A 259 6.61 14.93 8.97
CA GLU A 259 7.74 14.05 9.23
C GLU A 259 7.90 14.11 10.73
N VAL A 260 7.56 13.03 11.45
CA VAL A 260 7.72 13.02 12.90
C VAL A 260 9.21 13.22 13.08
N ASP A 261 9.58 14.41 13.55
CA ASP A 261 10.98 14.77 13.71
C ASP A 261 11.67 13.60 14.42
N PRO A 262 12.76 13.05 13.86
CA PRO A 262 13.53 12.00 14.51
C PRO A 262 13.76 12.29 16.00
N SER A 263 13.95 13.58 16.33
CA SER A 263 14.05 14.14 17.67
C SER A 263 12.84 13.85 18.54
N ILE A 264 11.62 14.07 18.05
CA ILE A 264 10.36 13.79 18.75
C ILE A 264 10.19 12.29 18.99
N LYS A 265 10.58 11.44 18.03
CA LYS A 265 10.51 9.98 18.18
C LYS A 265 11.50 9.47 19.23
N ILE A 266 12.74 9.99 19.19
CA ILE A 266 13.77 9.68 20.18
C ILE A 266 13.34 10.16 21.57
N ALA A 267 12.78 11.37 21.68
CA ALA A 267 12.30 11.92 22.94
C ALA A 267 11.21 11.06 23.57
N LYS A 268 10.25 10.58 22.76
CA LYS A 268 9.20 9.65 23.22
C LYS A 268 9.78 8.32 23.69
N GLN A 269 10.69 7.72 22.91
CA GLN A 269 11.32 6.45 23.30
C GLN A 269 12.13 6.56 24.59
N LEU A 270 12.89 7.64 24.76
CA LEU A 270 13.65 7.89 25.99
C LEU A 270 12.73 8.14 27.19
N GLN A 271 11.62 8.86 26.98
CA GLN A 271 10.62 9.07 28.02
C GLN A 271 9.92 7.76 28.42
N ASP A 272 9.52 6.93 27.45
CA ASP A 272 8.88 5.64 27.71
C ASP A 272 9.84 4.70 28.47
N LEU A 273 11.13 4.71 28.14
CA LEU A 273 12.14 3.95 28.89
C LEU A 273 12.26 4.45 30.34
N ALA A 274 12.27 5.76 30.55
CA ALA A 274 12.33 6.34 31.88
C ALA A 274 11.06 6.03 32.70
N ASP A 275 9.88 6.15 32.09
CA ASP A 275 8.58 5.89 32.72
C ASP A 275 8.44 4.39 33.09
N ASN A 276 9.16 3.48 32.40
CA ASN A 276 9.24 2.06 32.71
C ASN A 276 10.34 1.68 33.73
N GLY A 277 10.98 2.65 34.39
CA GLY A 277 11.89 2.42 35.51
C GLY A 277 13.31 2.02 35.13
N THR A 278 13.78 2.41 33.95
CA THR A 278 15.22 2.32 33.61
C THR A 278 16.04 3.39 34.35
N GLU A 279 17.37 3.28 34.34
CA GLU A 279 18.29 4.24 35.01
C GLU A 279 18.27 5.66 34.39
N ILE A 280 17.52 5.87 33.31
CA ILE A 280 17.40 7.16 32.64
C ILE A 280 16.42 8.03 33.42
N SER A 281 16.88 9.20 33.89
CA SER A 281 15.99 10.22 34.45
C SER A 281 15.00 10.66 33.38
N GLY A 282 13.69 10.48 33.62
CA GLY A 282 12.62 10.91 32.72
C GLY A 282 12.45 12.43 32.63
N THR A 283 13.33 13.16 33.31
CA THR A 283 13.39 14.60 33.33
C THR A 283 14.81 15.11 33.11
N VAL A 284 14.91 16.30 32.52
CA VAL A 284 16.13 17.02 32.18
C VAL A 284 16.20 18.30 33.02
N LYS A 285 17.39 18.54 33.59
CA LYS A 285 17.67 19.77 34.35
C LYS A 285 18.12 20.89 33.41
N VAL A 286 17.43 22.00 33.51
CA VAL A 286 17.70 23.25 32.77
C VAL A 286 17.97 24.38 33.77
N PHE A 287 18.77 25.36 33.38
CA PHE A 287 19.13 26.52 34.20
C PHE A 287 19.16 27.80 33.35
N ASP A 288 18.83 28.94 33.95
CA ASP A 288 18.91 30.23 33.27
C ASP A 288 20.37 30.68 33.09
N THR A 289 20.68 31.35 31.98
CA THR A 289 22.00 31.93 31.66
C THR A 289 22.52 32.89 32.72
N LYS A 290 21.63 33.45 33.55
CA LYS A 290 21.98 34.31 34.69
C LYS A 290 22.37 33.52 35.95
N GLY A 291 22.36 32.19 35.92
CA GLY A 291 22.80 31.32 37.02
C GLY A 291 21.85 31.22 38.21
N CYS A 292 20.81 32.05 38.29
CA CYS A 292 20.04 32.24 39.54
C CYS A 292 18.77 31.39 39.71
N LEU A 293 18.39 30.53 38.75
CA LEU A 293 17.13 29.75 38.85
C LEU A 293 17.25 28.34 38.27
N PHE A 294 17.21 27.35 39.17
CA PHE A 294 16.84 25.97 38.86
C PHE A 294 15.33 25.92 38.63
N THR A 295 14.88 25.72 37.39
CA THR A 295 13.48 25.41 37.14
C THR A 295 13.18 23.95 37.46
N PRO A 296 11.91 23.61 37.74
CA PRO A 296 11.51 22.23 37.94
C PRO A 296 11.82 21.41 36.68
N GLU A 297 12.47 20.28 36.93
CA GLU A 297 12.73 19.17 36.02
C GLU A 297 11.71 19.05 34.87
N LYS A 298 12.19 19.10 33.63
CA LYS A 298 11.34 19.05 32.42
C LYS A 298 11.36 17.67 31.81
N ARG A 299 10.20 17.14 31.41
CA ARG A 299 10.13 15.86 30.71
C ARG A 299 10.89 15.92 29.40
N ILE A 300 11.50 14.80 29.01
CA ILE A 300 12.31 14.70 27.79
C ILE A 300 11.46 15.05 26.55
N VAL A 301 10.19 14.63 26.52
CA VAL A 301 9.24 14.90 25.42
C VAL A 301 8.90 16.38 25.22
N ASP A 302 9.07 17.21 26.25
CA ASP A 302 8.70 18.63 26.22
C ASP A 302 9.94 19.54 26.08
N LEU A 303 11.14 18.95 26.00
CA LEU A 303 12.41 19.68 26.12
C LEU A 303 12.64 20.66 24.96
N GLU A 304 12.36 20.24 23.72
CA GLU A 304 12.55 21.05 22.52
C GLU A 304 11.68 22.31 22.56
N LYS A 305 10.37 22.13 22.69
CA LYS A 305 9.41 23.21 22.83
C LYS A 305 9.76 24.16 23.98
N PHE A 306 10.19 23.63 25.11
CA PHE A 306 10.61 24.46 26.24
C PHE A 306 11.81 25.33 25.89
N MET A 307 12.83 24.78 25.23
CA MET A 307 14.05 25.51 24.87
C MET A 307 13.80 26.59 23.81
N GLU A 308 12.83 26.38 22.91
CA GLU A 308 12.34 27.39 21.96
C GLU A 308 11.61 28.54 22.67
N GLU A 309 10.68 28.22 23.58
CA GLU A 309 9.91 29.21 24.34
C GLU A 309 10.77 29.99 25.35
N ASN A 310 11.91 29.43 25.76
CA ASN A 310 12.76 29.98 26.81
C ASN A 310 14.23 30.12 26.34
N PRO A 311 14.54 31.10 25.47
CA PRO A 311 15.86 31.24 24.86
C PRO A 311 17.00 31.52 25.86
N SER A 312 16.69 32.01 27.06
CA SER A 312 17.70 32.29 28.09
C SER A 312 18.13 31.06 28.90
N PHE A 313 17.51 29.88 28.68
CA PHE A 313 17.83 28.66 29.41
C PHE A 313 18.82 27.77 28.67
N ASN A 314 19.63 27.04 29.45
CA ASN A 314 20.60 26.04 29.01
C ASN A 314 20.32 24.69 29.68
N VAL A 315 20.78 23.61 29.06
CA VAL A 315 20.72 22.26 29.62
C VAL A 315 21.98 21.95 30.44
N HIS A 316 21.81 21.44 31.65
CA HIS A 316 22.91 21.05 32.53
C HIS A 316 23.79 19.95 31.89
N SER A 317 25.11 20.05 32.07
CA SER A 317 26.12 19.04 31.70
C SER A 317 25.72 17.58 31.95
N LYS A 318 25.07 17.27 33.09
CA LYS A 318 24.59 15.92 33.44
C LYS A 318 23.58 15.33 32.45
N HIS A 319 22.85 16.15 31.72
CA HIS A 319 21.85 15.72 30.73
C HIS A 319 22.25 16.07 29.29
N ALA A 320 23.50 16.49 29.06
CA ALA A 320 23.96 16.97 27.77
C ALA A 320 23.82 15.92 26.65
N PHE A 321 24.06 14.64 26.98
CA PHE A 321 23.94 13.55 26.01
C PHE A 321 22.48 13.34 25.55
N ILE A 322 21.55 13.27 26.50
CA ILE A 322 20.11 13.13 26.22
C ILE A 322 19.62 14.33 25.41
N ALA A 323 19.99 15.55 25.83
CA ALA A 323 19.60 16.76 25.12
C ALA A 323 20.19 16.83 23.71
N LYS A 324 21.43 16.40 23.49
CA LYS A 324 22.01 16.36 22.14
C LYS A 324 21.27 15.40 21.21
N MET A 325 20.77 14.27 21.73
CA MET A 325 19.97 13.31 20.97
C MET A 325 18.57 13.84 20.64
N VAL A 326 17.99 14.68 21.51
CA VAL A 326 16.62 15.19 21.40
C VAL A 326 16.53 16.56 20.74
N LEU A 327 17.56 17.40 20.81
CA LEU A 327 17.54 18.77 20.29
C LEU A 327 18.39 18.95 19.03
N GLY A 328 19.23 17.97 18.68
CA GLY A 328 20.10 18.05 17.51
C GLY A 328 21.21 19.12 17.63
N GLU A 329 21.78 19.51 16.48
CA GLU A 329 22.89 20.48 16.43
C GLU A 329 22.43 21.93 16.60
N GLU A 330 21.13 22.23 16.42
CA GLU A 330 20.58 23.60 16.52
C GLU A 330 20.71 24.20 17.93
N PHE A 331 20.72 23.36 18.97
CA PHE A 331 20.82 23.78 20.37
C PHE A 331 22.21 23.52 20.98
N LYS A 332 23.22 23.19 20.17
CA LYS A 332 24.54 22.76 20.68
C LYS A 332 25.19 23.76 21.61
N ASP A 333 25.04 25.06 21.34
CA ASP A 333 25.61 26.14 22.16
C ASP A 333 24.91 26.31 23.51
N ARG A 334 23.76 25.64 23.70
CA ARG A 334 22.90 25.71 24.89
C ARG A 334 22.89 24.41 25.68
N ILE A 335 23.70 23.43 25.27
CA ILE A 335 23.79 22.10 25.90
C ILE A 335 25.15 21.96 26.59
N GLY A 336 25.13 21.61 27.87
CA GLY A 336 26.33 21.15 28.57
C GLY A 336 27.01 22.16 29.48
N GLY A 337 26.35 23.28 29.80
CA GLY A 337 26.89 24.24 30.76
C GLY A 337 26.69 23.79 32.22
N GLU A 338 27.40 24.46 33.11
CA GLU A 338 27.23 24.35 34.57
C GLU A 338 26.80 25.72 35.11
N PRO A 339 25.93 25.76 36.14
CA PRO A 339 25.61 27.01 36.80
C PRO A 339 26.91 27.61 37.38
N ALA A 340 27.10 28.91 37.22
CA ALA A 340 28.20 29.59 37.89
C ALA A 340 28.04 29.37 39.40
N GLU A 341 29.05 28.75 40.04
CA GLU A 341 29.05 28.58 41.49
C GLU A 341 28.91 29.97 42.11
N GLU A 342 27.87 30.15 42.92
CA GLU A 342 27.75 31.35 43.74
C GLU A 342 29.01 31.41 44.60
N VAL A 343 29.83 32.44 44.37
CA VAL A 343 30.96 32.75 45.24
C VAL A 343 30.34 33.05 46.61
N GLU A 344 30.48 32.11 47.55
CA GLU A 344 30.11 32.33 48.95
C GLU A 344 31.00 33.45 49.49
N ASP A 345 30.48 34.69 49.46
CA ASP A 345 31.11 35.82 50.14
C ASP A 345 31.07 35.57 51.66
N ALA A 346 32.27 35.38 52.21
CA ALA A 346 32.52 35.15 53.62
C ALA A 346 32.17 36.35 54.52
N GLU A 347 31.74 36.01 55.74
CA GLU A 347 31.43 36.88 56.87
C GLU A 347 32.55 37.89 57.26
N GLU A 348 32.20 39.14 57.55
CA GLU A 348 32.42 39.81 58.86
C GLU A 348 32.15 41.33 58.79
N SER A 349 31.13 41.81 59.50
CA SER A 349 31.28 42.72 60.66
C SER A 349 29.95 43.37 61.07
N LYS A 350 29.78 43.42 62.40
CA LYS A 350 28.58 43.78 63.17
C LYS A 350 28.58 45.29 63.53
N PRO A 351 27.54 45.84 64.19
CA PRO A 351 26.71 46.94 63.68
C PRO A 351 26.92 48.29 64.38
N THR A 352 26.32 49.36 63.86
CA THR A 352 25.93 50.53 64.67
C THR A 352 24.61 51.13 64.19
N THR A 353 23.68 51.20 65.15
CA THR A 353 22.31 51.69 65.08
C THR A 353 22.26 53.22 65.09
N VAL A 354 21.51 53.85 64.16
CA VAL A 354 20.82 55.13 64.44
C VAL A 354 19.45 55.14 63.75
N ILE A 355 18.44 55.43 64.57
CA ILE A 355 17.01 55.48 64.30
C ILE A 355 16.62 56.86 63.78
N LYS A 356 15.76 56.93 62.74
CA LYS A 356 14.57 57.81 62.58
C LYS A 356 14.13 57.78 61.11
N ALA A 357 12.95 57.26 60.76
CA ALA A 357 11.59 57.78 60.96
C ALA A 357 11.06 58.34 59.62
N THR A 358 10.12 57.57 59.06
CA THR A 358 8.86 57.99 58.41
C THR A 358 8.91 59.16 57.43
N GLU A 359 8.65 58.90 56.15
CA GLU A 359 7.54 59.56 55.44
C GLU A 359 7.21 58.89 54.10
N SER A 360 5.92 58.61 53.97
CA SER A 360 5.17 58.21 52.79
C SER A 360 5.00 59.37 51.81
N LEU A 361 5.12 59.14 50.50
CA LEU A 361 4.37 59.90 49.51
C LEU A 361 4.17 59.14 48.19
N GLN A 362 2.90 58.94 47.88
CA GLN A 362 2.34 58.64 46.56
C GLN A 362 2.35 59.90 45.70
N VAL A 363 2.64 59.80 44.40
CA VAL A 363 2.21 60.69 43.29
C VAL A 363 2.46 59.86 42.01
N THR A 364 1.43 59.29 41.35
CA THR A 364 0.75 59.77 40.10
C THR A 364 1.72 60.00 38.93
N GLU A 365 1.44 59.84 37.64
CA GLU A 365 0.25 59.72 36.78
C GLU A 365 0.81 59.31 35.39
N ALA A 366 0.21 58.33 34.71
CA ALA A 366 -0.60 58.51 33.49
C ALA A 366 0.10 58.85 32.16
N ALA A 367 -0.33 58.09 31.13
CA ALA A 367 -0.53 58.47 29.73
C ALA A 367 0.74 58.74 28.87
N LYS A 368 0.85 58.36 27.60
CA LYS A 368 -0.11 57.97 26.56
C LYS A 368 0.69 57.30 25.39
N PRO A 369 0.01 56.66 24.42
CA PRO A 369 0.61 55.93 23.31
C PRO A 369 0.89 56.86 22.11
N VAL A 370 1.74 56.40 21.19
CA VAL A 370 1.87 57.01 19.86
C VAL A 370 1.73 55.92 18.79
N GLU A 371 0.83 56.24 17.89
CA GLU A 371 0.37 55.57 16.68
C GLU A 371 1.38 55.58 15.52
N VAL A 372 1.23 54.56 14.67
CA VAL A 372 1.18 54.62 13.19
C VAL A 372 2.40 55.14 12.43
N ALA A 373 2.98 54.28 11.59
CA ALA A 373 3.18 54.60 10.18
C ALA A 373 3.34 53.33 9.33
N GLU A 374 2.43 53.25 8.37
CA GLU A 374 2.38 52.37 7.21
C GLU A 374 3.34 52.87 6.11
N ILE A 375 3.47 52.07 5.04
CA ILE A 375 3.93 52.41 3.68
C ILE A 375 5.42 52.12 3.38
N ALA A 376 5.66 51.07 2.58
CA ALA A 376 6.11 51.17 1.18
C ALA A 376 6.80 49.88 0.70
N GLU A 377 6.17 49.14 -0.21
CA GLU A 377 6.91 48.46 -1.29
C GLU A 377 7.56 49.53 -2.19
N PRO A 378 8.69 49.24 -2.86
CA PRO A 378 8.52 48.82 -4.25
C PRO A 378 9.61 47.89 -4.83
N GLU A 379 9.21 47.33 -5.98
CA GLU A 379 10.00 47.17 -7.21
C GLU A 379 10.85 45.92 -7.49
N LYS A 380 10.34 45.25 -8.53
CA LYS A 380 10.95 44.32 -9.47
C LYS A 380 12.36 44.73 -9.93
N ARG A 381 13.26 43.75 -10.01
CA ARG A 381 14.35 43.71 -11.01
C ARG A 381 14.53 42.30 -11.55
N ALA A 382 14.71 42.23 -12.86
CA ALA A 382 15.08 41.06 -13.64
C ALA A 382 16.60 41.01 -13.87
N ILE A 383 17.06 39.89 -14.46
CA ILE A 383 18.40 39.60 -15.06
C ILE A 383 19.40 39.04 -14.02
N SER A 384 20.16 37.96 -14.21
CA SER A 384 20.62 37.14 -15.36
C SER A 384 21.02 35.72 -14.91
N ASP A 385 21.13 34.83 -15.89
CA ASP A 385 21.92 33.58 -15.88
C ASP A 385 23.40 33.81 -15.49
N ASP A 386 23.99 32.92 -14.69
CA ASP A 386 25.13 32.06 -15.10
C ASP A 386 25.67 31.19 -13.94
N GLU A 387 26.32 30.12 -14.36
CA GLU A 387 26.79 28.89 -13.69
C GLU A 387 27.58 29.00 -12.38
N ALA A 388 27.36 28.03 -11.47
CA ALA A 388 28.43 27.25 -10.81
C ALA A 388 27.86 26.10 -9.94
N GLU A 389 28.13 24.86 -10.34
CA GLU A 389 28.24 23.68 -9.47
C GLU A 389 29.50 23.78 -8.56
N PRO A 390 29.78 22.87 -7.58
CA PRO A 390 29.02 21.71 -7.11
C PRO A 390 29.00 21.53 -5.57
N THR A 391 28.02 20.80 -5.01
CA THR A 391 28.30 19.93 -3.85
C THR A 391 27.37 18.73 -3.75
N LYS A 392 27.99 17.56 -3.64
CA LYS A 392 27.41 16.23 -3.49
C LYS A 392 26.50 16.13 -2.26
N GLN A 393 25.25 15.71 -2.45
CA GLN A 393 24.51 14.91 -1.47
C GLN A 393 23.73 13.80 -2.20
N GLU A 394 23.97 12.57 -1.75
CA GLU A 394 23.37 11.34 -2.26
C GLU A 394 21.86 11.31 -1.98
N ALA A 395 21.06 11.51 -3.02
CA ALA A 395 19.64 11.24 -2.97
C ALA A 395 19.37 9.75 -3.21
N PHE A 396 18.81 9.08 -2.20
CA PHE A 396 18.18 7.77 -2.32
C PHE A 396 17.11 7.81 -3.42
N ARG A 397 17.40 7.16 -4.55
CA ARG A 397 16.43 6.95 -5.64
C ARG A 397 15.33 6.00 -5.17
N THR A 398 14.12 6.52 -5.01
CA THR A 398 12.88 5.74 -4.95
C THR A 398 12.63 5.06 -6.30
N CYS A 399 13.08 3.82 -6.45
CA CYS A 399 12.80 2.98 -7.60
C CYS A 399 11.89 1.81 -7.16
N GLY A 400 10.58 2.00 -7.26
CA GLY A 400 9.57 0.99 -6.97
C GLY A 400 8.43 1.08 -7.97
N GLY A 401 8.74 0.82 -9.23
CA GLY A 401 7.79 0.90 -10.34
C GLY A 401 7.82 -0.37 -11.17
N SER A 402 6.75 -1.16 -11.15
CA SER A 402 6.59 -2.33 -12.02
C SER A 402 6.44 -1.87 -13.49
N PRO A 403 7.19 -2.44 -14.45
CA PRO A 403 7.08 -2.02 -15.85
C PRO A 403 5.77 -2.52 -16.49
N THR A 404 5.23 -1.73 -17.43
CA THR A 404 4.10 -2.07 -18.30
C THR A 404 4.54 -2.22 -19.77
N PRO A 405 3.74 -2.88 -20.63
CA PRO A 405 4.16 -3.30 -21.97
C PRO A 405 4.45 -2.08 -22.86
N SER A 406 5.32 -2.26 -23.86
CA SER A 406 5.59 -1.21 -24.85
C SER A 406 4.34 -0.94 -25.69
N ASP A 407 4.20 0.29 -26.19
CA ASP A 407 3.06 0.71 -27.01
C ASP A 407 2.85 -0.22 -28.23
N SER A 408 3.92 -0.85 -28.73
CA SER A 408 3.90 -1.86 -29.80
C SER A 408 3.18 -3.17 -29.44
N GLU A 409 3.15 -3.58 -28.16
CA GLU A 409 2.40 -4.76 -27.71
C GLU A 409 0.91 -4.45 -27.53
N ILE A 410 0.57 -3.20 -27.22
CA ILE A 410 -0.81 -2.72 -27.14
C ILE A 410 -1.40 -2.61 -28.56
N GLU A 411 -0.64 -2.09 -29.53
CA GLU A 411 -1.05 -2.07 -30.94
C GLU A 411 -1.24 -3.47 -31.52
N ARG A 412 -0.37 -4.44 -31.23
CA ARG A 412 -0.56 -5.84 -31.66
C ARG A 412 -1.83 -6.48 -31.10
N LEU A 413 -2.19 -6.16 -29.85
CA LEU A 413 -3.41 -6.67 -29.22
C LEU A 413 -4.69 -6.02 -29.75
N ILE A 414 -4.60 -4.79 -30.28
CA ILE A 414 -5.71 -4.10 -30.95
C ILE A 414 -5.86 -4.64 -32.38
N GLN A 415 -4.75 -4.86 -33.09
CA GLN A 415 -4.76 -5.32 -34.48
C GLN A 415 -5.20 -6.78 -34.62
N ALA A 416 -4.88 -7.63 -33.64
CA ALA A 416 -5.37 -9.02 -33.59
C ALA A 416 -6.89 -9.13 -33.35
N LYS A 417 -7.52 -8.08 -32.81
CA LYS A 417 -8.98 -8.05 -32.63
C LYS A 417 -9.72 -7.50 -33.84
N SER A 418 -9.11 -6.60 -34.61
CA SER A 418 -9.72 -6.08 -35.85
C SER A 418 -9.73 -7.09 -37.00
N SER A 419 -8.91 -8.14 -36.95
CA SER A 419 -8.85 -9.19 -37.99
C SER A 419 -9.84 -10.33 -37.80
N GLU A 420 -10.52 -10.43 -36.65
CA GLU A 420 -11.50 -11.50 -36.39
C GLU A 420 -12.96 -11.08 -36.66
N GLU A 421 -13.25 -9.79 -36.90
CA GLU A 421 -14.63 -9.28 -37.05
C GLU A 421 -15.02 -8.89 -38.49
N ASN A 422 -14.15 -9.07 -39.50
CA ASN A 422 -14.44 -8.70 -40.91
C ASN A 422 -14.35 -9.90 -41.87
N ASN A 423 -15.13 -10.96 -41.61
CA ASN A 423 -15.46 -11.96 -42.61
C ASN A 423 -16.97 -12.24 -42.59
N VAL A 424 -17.73 -11.25 -43.02
CA VAL A 424 -19.08 -11.42 -43.56
C VAL A 424 -19.04 -10.83 -44.96
N SER A 425 -19.15 -11.72 -45.94
CA SER A 425 -19.07 -11.48 -47.37
C SER A 425 -20.37 -10.87 -47.91
N ASP A 426 -20.29 -9.66 -48.46
CA ASP A 426 -21.21 -9.16 -49.46
C ASP A 426 -20.60 -9.41 -50.85
N GLU A 427 -21.16 -10.34 -51.63
CA GLU A 427 -20.95 -10.37 -53.08
C GLU A 427 -22.30 -10.48 -53.77
N GLU A 428 -22.68 -9.39 -54.45
CA GLU A 428 -23.68 -9.39 -55.51
C GLU A 428 -23.00 -9.42 -56.89
N GLU A 429 -23.61 -10.24 -57.74
CA GLU A 429 -23.79 -10.11 -59.19
C GLU A 429 -22.56 -9.90 -60.11
N SER A 430 -22.21 -10.97 -60.84
CA SER A 430 -22.04 -10.86 -62.29
C SER A 430 -22.29 -12.20 -63.00
N SER A 431 -23.11 -12.12 -64.03
CA SER A 431 -23.50 -13.12 -65.04
C SER A 431 -22.33 -13.86 -65.72
N ASP A 432 -22.47 -15.17 -65.96
CA ASP A 432 -22.37 -15.74 -67.32
C ASP A 432 -22.78 -17.22 -67.37
N GLU A 433 -23.27 -17.60 -68.55
CA GLU A 433 -23.99 -18.83 -68.89
C GLU A 433 -23.12 -20.12 -68.92
N SER A 434 -23.71 -21.27 -68.54
CA SER A 434 -23.71 -22.51 -69.36
C SER A 434 -24.41 -23.69 -68.66
N GLU A 435 -25.45 -24.16 -69.34
CA GLU A 435 -25.91 -25.54 -69.62
C GLU A 435 -25.62 -26.72 -68.65
N ASP A 436 -26.72 -27.45 -68.40
CA ASP A 436 -26.88 -28.89 -68.20
C ASP A 436 -26.32 -29.59 -66.94
N SER A 437 -27.22 -30.00 -66.03
CA SER A 437 -27.63 -31.42 -65.88
C SER A 437 -28.35 -31.71 -64.55
N GLU A 438 -29.57 -32.23 -64.68
CA GLU A 438 -30.20 -33.33 -63.94
C GLU A 438 -30.05 -33.51 -62.40
N ASN A 439 -31.23 -33.51 -61.76
CA ASN A 439 -31.75 -34.48 -60.77
C ASN A 439 -31.66 -34.25 -59.24
N SER A 440 -32.83 -34.59 -58.64
CA SER A 440 -33.16 -35.02 -57.26
C SER A 440 -33.16 -33.94 -56.16
N ASP A 441 -34.32 -33.54 -55.64
CA ASP A 441 -35.23 -34.22 -54.67
C ASP A 441 -34.81 -34.07 -53.19
N THR A 442 -35.84 -33.92 -52.33
CA THR A 442 -35.88 -33.89 -50.85
C THR A 442 -35.57 -32.53 -50.20
N SER A 443 -36.56 -31.76 -49.73
CA SER A 443 -37.41 -31.92 -48.53
C SER A 443 -36.65 -31.73 -47.21
N ASP A 444 -36.86 -30.60 -46.54
CA ASP A 444 -37.52 -30.54 -45.22
C ASP A 444 -37.19 -29.23 -44.49
N ALA A 445 -38.25 -28.46 -44.28
CA ALA A 445 -38.31 -27.32 -43.38
C ALA A 445 -38.74 -27.84 -42.01
N GLU A 446 -37.91 -27.62 -40.98
CA GLU A 446 -38.33 -27.75 -39.59
C GLU A 446 -37.92 -26.49 -38.85
N ASP A 447 -38.96 -25.72 -38.52
CA ASP A 447 -39.03 -24.70 -37.48
C ASP A 447 -38.31 -25.17 -36.20
N PHE A 448 -37.47 -24.30 -35.63
CA PHE A 448 -37.11 -24.42 -34.22
C PHE A 448 -37.62 -23.21 -33.45
N GLU A 449 -38.69 -23.50 -32.71
CA GLU A 449 -39.40 -22.59 -31.84
C GLU A 449 -38.53 -22.08 -30.67
N ARG A 450 -38.75 -20.80 -30.43
CA ARG A 450 -38.34 -19.97 -29.31
C ARG A 450 -38.94 -20.51 -28.00
N CYS A 451 -38.11 -21.04 -27.11
CA CYS A 451 -38.50 -21.35 -25.74
C CYS A 451 -38.34 -20.10 -24.84
N GLU A 452 -39.47 -19.46 -24.52
CA GLU A 452 -39.61 -18.59 -23.35
C GLU A 452 -39.97 -19.48 -22.17
N GLU A 453 -39.08 -19.61 -21.17
CA GLU A 453 -39.42 -20.23 -19.89
C GLU A 453 -39.46 -19.19 -18.77
N THR A 454 -40.66 -19.17 -18.19
CA THR A 454 -41.18 -18.45 -17.05
C THR A 454 -40.41 -18.73 -15.75
N SER A 455 -40.06 -17.67 -15.03
CA SER A 455 -39.58 -17.76 -13.65
C SER A 455 -40.75 -18.02 -12.70
N ALA A 456 -40.81 -19.23 -12.16
CA ALA A 456 -41.65 -19.59 -11.03
C ALA A 456 -40.98 -19.17 -9.71
N GLU A 457 -41.69 -18.37 -8.92
CA GLU A 457 -41.38 -18.05 -7.54
C GLU A 457 -41.46 -19.32 -6.68
N PHE A 458 -40.44 -19.54 -5.84
CA PHE A 458 -40.45 -20.56 -4.79
C PHE A 458 -40.26 -19.86 -3.45
N ASP A 459 -41.38 -19.55 -2.81
CA ASP A 459 -41.45 -19.31 -1.37
C ASP A 459 -41.33 -20.66 -0.67
N SER A 460 -40.39 -20.76 0.28
CA SER A 460 -40.45 -21.78 1.31
C SER A 460 -40.01 -21.19 2.64
N GLU A 461 -41.02 -20.76 3.39
CA GLU A 461 -41.03 -20.80 4.85
C GLU A 461 -40.76 -22.25 5.29
N VAL A 462 -39.75 -22.43 6.14
CA VAL A 462 -39.68 -23.61 7.02
C VAL A 462 -39.27 -23.12 8.40
N ASP A 463 -40.28 -22.99 9.25
CA ASP A 463 -40.15 -22.97 10.70
C ASP A 463 -39.57 -24.30 11.20
N ALA A 464 -38.67 -24.19 12.19
CA ALA A 464 -38.37 -25.30 13.08
C ALA A 464 -38.00 -24.75 14.46
N GLU A 465 -39.02 -24.42 15.24
CA GLU A 465 -39.01 -24.62 16.69
C GLU A 465 -39.08 -26.12 16.98
N ILE A 466 -38.11 -26.69 17.71
CA ILE A 466 -38.38 -27.69 18.74
C ILE A 466 -37.45 -27.42 19.94
N VAL A 467 -38.10 -27.39 21.10
CA VAL A 467 -37.63 -27.12 22.46
C VAL A 467 -37.16 -28.40 23.15
N ASN A 468 -36.29 -28.21 24.16
CA ASN A 468 -35.74 -29.11 25.19
C ASN A 468 -34.50 -29.94 24.86
#